data_AF-A0A414UGB1-F1
#
_entry.id   AF-A0A414UGB1-F1
#
_cell.length_a   1.000
_cell.length_b   1.000
_cell.length_c   1.000
_cell.angle_alpha   90.00
_cell.angle_beta   90.00
_cell.angle_gamma   90.00
#
_symmetry.space_group_name_H-M   'P 1'
#
loop_
_entity.id
_entity.type
_entity.pdbx_description
1 polymer ?
#
loop_
_entity_poly.entity_id
_entity_poly.type
_entity_poly.pdbx_seq_one_letter_code
_entity_poly.pdbx_strand_id
1 'polypeptide(L)'
;MNADGNVIKIKHDVLFEIAKLAFAGELEEQRDHLPLKLIPGPTPQFRCCIYKEREIIRQRIRLAEGKAPGPEDDGNIIQVISSACEDCPISSYTVTENCQNCLGKACINACKFGAIEPGHYRSHIDASKCKECGQCAKACPYNAIAHLKRPCKFSCPVDAITYDEHGISVIDKNKCIRCGKCIHSCPFGAIASKTFIVPVINALREGKHIYAMAAPATEGQFGADITMESWRKAMKELGFVDFYDVGLGGDMTAAYEAEEWAEAYKEGQKKVTSCCPAFVNMVRLHYPQLADNISTTVSPMCAISRMIKAQDPEAITVFIGPCLAKKSEVVDQQIEGNADYVLTYSEIRAIMKAKDVELEACPNDNQTASTFGKRFANSGGVTAAVLESLKESDNCIDAKVCRANGSQECKKALLLMKVGRLPEDFIEGMACDGGCVGGPSSFNDQMASKKNRDALISQADDRGILDNLKNYDMDKFSMHRD
;
A
#
# COMPACT_ATOMS: atom_id res chain seq x y z
N MET A 1 -11.33 8.33 -5.77
CA MET A 1 -10.03 8.75 -5.18
C MET A 1 -9.80 10.19 -5.58
N ASN A 2 -9.71 11.11 -4.62
CA ASN A 2 -9.57 12.56 -4.86
C ASN A 2 -8.08 12.97 -4.83
N ALA A 3 -7.22 12.26 -5.55
CA ALA A 3 -5.89 12.79 -5.83
C ALA A 3 -6.03 13.67 -7.07
N ASP A 4 -5.83 14.97 -6.89
CA ASP A 4 -5.85 15.97 -7.96
C ASP A 4 -4.93 15.54 -9.11
N GLY A 5 -5.43 15.60 -10.35
CA GLY A 5 -4.67 15.22 -11.55
C GLY A 5 -3.32 15.93 -11.63
N ASN A 6 -3.21 17.15 -11.08
CA ASN A 6 -1.96 17.90 -11.03
C ASN A 6 -0.91 17.27 -10.10
N VAL A 7 -1.32 16.78 -8.92
CA VAL A 7 -0.40 16.13 -7.96
C VAL A 7 0.15 14.83 -8.54
N ILE A 8 -0.72 14.05 -9.19
CA ILE A 8 -0.34 12.79 -9.85
C ILE A 8 0.63 13.07 -11.00
N LYS A 9 0.35 14.10 -11.81
CA LYS A 9 1.20 14.48 -12.94
C LYS A 9 2.62 14.82 -12.49
N ILE A 10 2.79 15.73 -11.53
CA ILE A 10 4.12 16.10 -11.02
C ILE A 10 4.87 14.89 -10.48
N LYS A 11 4.18 14.01 -9.73
CA LYS A 11 4.79 12.77 -9.24
C LYS A 11 5.32 11.93 -10.41
N HIS A 12 4.51 11.67 -11.42
CA HIS A 12 4.90 10.83 -12.56
C HIS A 12 6.01 11.47 -13.40
N ASP A 13 5.98 12.78 -13.61
CA ASP A 13 7.01 13.50 -14.37
C ASP A 13 8.37 13.43 -13.66
N VAL A 14 8.41 13.57 -12.33
CA VAL A 14 9.65 13.37 -11.55
C VAL A 14 10.17 11.95 -11.69
N LEU A 15 9.32 10.93 -11.51
CA LEU A 15 9.75 9.53 -11.62
C LEU A 15 10.29 9.22 -13.03
N PHE A 16 9.64 9.73 -14.07
CA PHE A 16 10.05 9.55 -15.47
C PHE A 16 11.40 10.21 -15.76
N GLU A 17 11.60 11.46 -15.37
CA GLU A 17 12.86 12.17 -15.60
C GLU A 17 14.03 11.53 -14.83
N ILE A 18 13.78 11.07 -13.60
CA ILE A 18 14.78 10.32 -12.83
C ILE A 18 15.12 9.00 -13.51
N ALA A 19 14.12 8.25 -13.98
CA ALA A 19 14.37 7.00 -14.69
C ALA A 19 15.19 7.23 -15.97
N LYS A 20 14.86 8.27 -16.76
CA LYS A 20 15.58 8.63 -17.97
C LYS A 20 17.05 8.96 -17.69
N LEU A 21 17.32 9.82 -16.72
CA LEU A 21 18.69 10.18 -16.34
C LEU A 21 19.46 9.00 -15.74
N ALA A 22 18.80 8.14 -14.96
CA ALA A 22 19.41 6.94 -14.41
C ALA A 22 19.84 5.97 -15.53
N PHE A 23 19.01 5.78 -16.55
CA PHE A 23 19.36 4.98 -17.73
C PHE A 23 20.54 5.56 -18.51
N ALA A 24 20.58 6.88 -18.66
CA ALA A 24 21.69 7.59 -19.32
C ALA A 24 23.00 7.57 -18.49
N GLY A 25 22.92 7.32 -17.18
CA GLY A 25 24.06 7.46 -16.28
C GLY A 25 24.41 8.90 -15.92
N GLU A 26 23.50 9.84 -16.17
CA GLU A 26 23.71 11.29 -16.00
C GLU A 26 22.97 11.83 -14.77
N LEU A 27 22.40 10.95 -13.93
CA LEU A 27 21.55 11.35 -12.81
C LEU A 27 22.27 12.23 -11.79
N GLU A 28 23.50 11.89 -11.42
CA GLU A 28 24.25 12.66 -10.41
C GLU A 28 24.55 14.08 -10.88
N GLU A 29 24.86 14.25 -12.17
CA GLU A 29 25.23 15.53 -12.77
C GLU A 29 24.01 16.42 -13.06
N GLN A 30 22.88 15.82 -13.46
CA GLN A 30 21.72 16.59 -13.94
C GLN A 30 20.57 16.70 -12.94
N ARG A 31 20.57 15.95 -11.83
CA ARG A 31 19.44 15.99 -10.87
C ARG A 31 19.14 17.39 -10.33
N ASP A 32 20.16 18.23 -10.14
CA ASP A 32 19.99 19.58 -9.58
C ASP A 32 19.34 20.55 -10.57
N HIS A 33 19.36 20.22 -11.87
CA HIS A 33 18.68 20.99 -12.92
C HIS A 33 17.22 20.56 -13.12
N LEU A 34 16.81 19.38 -12.65
CA LEU A 34 15.44 18.89 -12.82
C LEU A 34 14.35 19.82 -12.27
N PRO A 35 14.50 20.48 -11.10
CA PRO A 35 13.52 21.45 -10.64
C PRO A 35 13.30 22.62 -11.62
N LEU A 36 14.36 23.06 -12.30
CA LEU A 36 14.28 24.12 -13.32
C LEU A 36 13.60 23.62 -14.60
N LYS A 37 13.89 22.37 -15.00
CA LYS A 37 13.30 21.73 -16.17
C LYS A 37 11.80 21.46 -16.00
N LEU A 38 11.41 20.91 -14.85
CA LEU A 38 10.03 20.55 -14.55
C LEU A 38 9.15 21.77 -14.25
N ILE A 39 9.73 22.83 -13.68
CA ILE A 39 9.03 24.09 -13.41
C ILE A 39 9.82 25.26 -14.02
N PRO A 40 9.67 25.48 -15.34
CA PRO A 40 10.40 26.50 -16.07
C PRO A 40 9.85 27.91 -15.80
N GLY A 41 10.69 28.91 -16.04
CA GLY A 41 10.32 30.31 -15.89
C GLY A 41 10.38 30.83 -14.44
N PRO A 42 10.06 32.12 -14.23
CA PRO A 42 10.14 32.76 -12.92
C PRO A 42 8.82 32.73 -12.13
N THR A 43 7.70 32.41 -12.77
CA THR A 43 6.35 32.57 -12.19
C THR A 43 5.86 31.27 -11.54
N PRO A 44 5.35 31.31 -10.29
CA PRO A 44 4.76 30.14 -9.65
C PRO A 44 3.43 29.72 -10.31
N GLN A 45 3.09 28.44 -10.20
CA GLN A 45 1.88 27.85 -10.80
C GLN A 45 0.80 27.46 -9.76
N PHE A 46 1.19 26.97 -8.60
CA PHE A 46 0.30 26.36 -7.60
C PHE A 46 0.73 26.59 -6.12
N ARG A 47 1.84 27.28 -5.87
CA ARG A 47 2.27 27.73 -4.52
C ARG A 47 2.56 29.22 -4.51
N CYS A 48 2.87 29.73 -3.32
CA CYS A 48 3.15 31.15 -3.08
C CYS A 48 4.36 31.69 -3.85
N CYS A 49 5.35 30.84 -4.20
CA CYS A 49 6.53 31.26 -4.95
C CYS A 49 7.20 30.10 -5.69
N ILE A 50 7.95 30.43 -6.73
CA ILE A 50 8.68 29.47 -7.58
C ILE A 50 9.71 28.65 -6.79
N TYR A 51 10.31 29.25 -5.76
CA TYR A 51 11.29 28.58 -4.89
C TYR A 51 10.64 27.43 -4.09
N LYS A 52 9.42 27.64 -3.57
CA LYS A 52 8.69 26.59 -2.84
C LYS A 52 8.31 25.44 -3.77
N GLU A 53 7.89 25.73 -5.00
CA GLU A 53 7.57 24.68 -5.97
C GLU A 53 8.79 23.86 -6.37
N ARG A 54 9.93 24.51 -6.63
CA ARG A 54 11.18 23.82 -6.96
C ARG A 54 11.73 23.01 -5.79
N GLU A 55 11.55 23.48 -4.56
CA GLU A 55 11.90 22.72 -3.37
C GLU A 55 11.04 21.44 -3.23
N ILE A 56 9.73 21.53 -3.54
CA ILE A 56 8.86 20.34 -3.59
C ILE A 56 9.41 19.33 -4.61
N ILE A 57 9.83 19.78 -5.80
CA ILE A 57 10.44 18.91 -6.80
C ILE A 57 11.75 18.30 -6.30
N ARG A 58 12.63 19.09 -5.69
CA ARG A 58 13.89 18.61 -5.10
C ARG A 58 13.66 17.51 -4.06
N GLN A 59 12.72 17.70 -3.14
CA GLN A 59 12.38 16.69 -2.13
C GLN A 59 11.77 15.43 -2.76
N ARG A 60 10.99 15.55 -3.84
CA ARG A 60 10.49 14.40 -4.61
C ARG A 60 11.61 13.65 -5.34
N ILE A 61 12.59 14.35 -5.89
CA ILE A 61 13.78 13.75 -6.52
C ILE A 61 14.52 12.91 -5.49
N ARG A 62 14.75 13.43 -4.29
CA ARG A 62 15.38 12.65 -3.20
C ARG A 62 14.62 11.37 -2.89
N LEU A 63 13.29 11.44 -2.78
CA LEU A 63 12.45 10.26 -2.57
C LEU A 63 12.55 9.25 -3.74
N ALA A 64 12.61 9.74 -4.99
CA ALA A 64 12.82 8.91 -6.18
C ALA A 64 14.19 8.22 -6.17
N GLU A 65 15.23 8.87 -5.63
CA GLU A 65 16.54 8.27 -5.36
C GLU A 65 16.55 7.31 -4.15
N GLY A 66 15.43 7.13 -3.46
CA GLY A 66 15.33 6.29 -2.26
C GLY A 66 15.80 6.95 -0.97
N LYS A 67 16.02 8.28 -0.97
CA LYS A 67 16.50 9.07 0.17
C LYS A 67 15.34 9.75 0.89
N ALA A 68 15.55 10.13 2.16
CA ALA A 68 14.61 11.01 2.86
C ALA A 68 14.50 12.40 2.18
N PRO A 69 13.34 13.07 2.27
CA PRO A 69 13.13 14.36 1.61
C PRO A 69 14.01 15.47 2.22
N GLY A 70 14.29 15.37 3.53
CA GLY A 70 15.20 16.24 4.25
C GLY A 70 16.59 15.63 4.47
N PRO A 71 17.41 16.26 5.33
CA PRO A 71 18.72 15.74 5.73
C PRO A 71 18.61 14.53 6.66
N GLU A 72 17.57 14.47 7.50
CA GLU A 72 17.32 13.38 8.44
C GLU A 72 16.53 12.27 7.77
N ASP A 73 16.98 11.03 7.96
CA ASP A 73 16.29 9.83 7.53
C ASP A 73 15.81 9.03 8.76
N ASP A 74 14.50 8.94 8.94
CA ASP A 74 13.86 8.22 10.05
C ASP A 74 13.72 6.70 9.81
N GLY A 75 14.18 6.22 8.65
CA GLY A 75 14.09 4.83 8.19
C GLY A 75 12.74 4.46 7.57
N ASN A 76 11.71 5.29 7.71
CA ASN A 76 10.37 4.97 7.24
C ASN A 76 10.27 5.06 5.71
N ILE A 77 9.54 4.15 5.07
CA ILE A 77 9.30 4.22 3.62
C ILE A 77 8.38 5.38 3.27
N ILE A 78 7.39 5.69 4.13
CA ILE A 78 6.45 6.79 3.90
C ILE A 78 7.00 8.05 4.58
N GLN A 79 7.12 9.11 3.79
CA GLN A 79 7.79 10.35 4.16
C GLN A 79 6.89 11.56 3.93
N VAL A 80 7.11 12.62 4.70
CA VAL A 80 6.44 13.91 4.52
C VAL A 80 7.37 14.88 3.81
N ILE A 81 6.90 15.41 2.69
CA ILE A 81 7.52 16.50 1.95
C ILE A 81 7.14 17.79 2.68
N SER A 82 7.99 18.24 3.59
CA SER A 82 7.73 19.39 4.46
C SER A 82 7.36 20.65 3.68
N SER A 83 8.02 20.87 2.54
CA SER A 83 7.75 22.03 1.66
C SER A 83 6.39 21.97 0.95
N ALA A 84 5.81 20.77 0.79
CA ALA A 84 4.48 20.57 0.22
C ALA A 84 3.39 20.50 1.29
N CYS A 85 3.75 20.22 2.55
CA CYS A 85 2.82 20.11 3.66
C CYS A 85 2.20 21.48 3.94
N GLU A 86 0.89 21.57 3.75
CA GLU A 86 0.16 22.78 4.08
C GLU A 86 -0.20 22.75 5.57
N ASP A 87 -0.16 23.93 6.19
CA ASP A 87 -0.56 24.17 7.58
C ASP A 87 -2.09 24.05 7.73
N CYS A 88 -2.57 22.81 7.54
CA CYS A 88 -3.98 22.50 7.60
C CYS A 88 -4.49 22.81 9.03
N PRO A 89 -5.68 23.42 9.16
CA PRO A 89 -6.23 23.81 10.45
C PRO A 89 -6.17 22.68 11.49
N ILE A 90 -5.66 23.01 12.68
CA ILE A 90 -5.58 22.08 13.82
C ILE A 90 -6.96 21.90 14.46
N SER A 91 -7.83 22.92 14.41
CA SER A 91 -9.18 22.86 14.96
C SER A 91 -10.13 22.08 14.05
N SER A 92 -10.71 20.99 14.57
CA SER A 92 -11.58 20.12 13.78
C SER A 92 -12.94 20.74 13.42
N TYR A 93 -13.45 21.67 14.23
CA TYR A 93 -14.70 22.37 13.93
C TYR A 93 -14.52 23.88 14.08
N THR A 94 -14.89 24.62 13.04
CA THR A 94 -14.80 26.08 13.01
C THR A 94 -16.13 26.68 12.57
N VAL A 95 -16.55 27.75 13.23
CA VAL A 95 -17.75 28.51 12.87
C VAL A 95 -17.41 29.45 11.71
N THR A 96 -18.12 29.31 10.59
CA THR A 96 -17.91 30.09 9.38
C THR A 96 -18.77 31.36 9.37
N GLU A 97 -18.60 32.19 8.35
CA GLU A 97 -19.42 33.40 8.12
C GLU A 97 -20.90 33.09 7.83
N ASN A 98 -21.26 31.82 7.60
CA ASN A 98 -22.67 31.43 7.44
C ASN A 98 -23.48 31.51 8.76
N CYS A 99 -22.81 31.71 9.90
CA CYS A 99 -23.47 31.74 11.20
C CYS A 99 -24.44 32.92 11.31
N GLN A 100 -25.72 32.64 11.57
CA GLN A 100 -26.76 33.65 11.73
C GLN A 100 -26.96 34.11 13.19
N ASN A 101 -26.02 33.78 14.08
CA ASN A 101 -26.06 34.06 15.51
C ASN A 101 -27.43 33.82 16.19
N CYS A 102 -28.13 32.75 15.81
CA CYS A 102 -29.56 32.56 16.11
C CYS A 102 -29.90 32.64 17.59
N LEU A 103 -31.12 33.09 17.93
CA LEU A 103 -31.62 33.10 19.31
C LEU A 103 -31.73 31.69 19.91
N GLY A 104 -32.09 30.69 19.11
CA GLY A 104 -32.28 29.31 19.59
C GLY A 104 -30.99 28.57 19.98
N LYS A 105 -29.81 29.10 19.62
CA LYS A 105 -28.47 28.55 19.96
C LYS A 105 -28.35 27.01 19.89
N ALA A 106 -28.94 26.40 18.86
CA ALA A 106 -29.00 24.94 18.70
C ALA A 106 -27.62 24.27 18.77
N CYS A 107 -26.58 24.90 18.21
CA CYS A 107 -25.21 24.41 18.30
C CYS A 107 -24.66 24.37 19.74
N ILE A 108 -24.96 25.38 20.56
CA ILE A 108 -24.55 25.45 21.96
C ILE A 108 -25.29 24.37 22.76
N ASN A 109 -26.61 24.26 22.59
CA ASN A 109 -27.44 23.27 23.28
C ASN A 109 -27.04 21.83 22.90
N ALA A 110 -26.57 21.61 21.68
CA ALA A 110 -26.08 20.30 21.24
C ALA A 110 -24.70 19.94 21.84
N CYS A 111 -23.94 20.91 22.36
CA CYS A 111 -22.61 20.67 22.89
C CYS A 111 -22.64 20.25 24.36
N LYS A 112 -22.50 18.94 24.60
CA LYS A 112 -22.41 18.36 25.96
C LYS A 112 -21.09 18.67 26.70
N PHE A 113 -20.11 19.25 26.01
CA PHE A 113 -18.77 19.51 26.54
C PHE A 113 -18.52 21.00 26.84
N GLY A 114 -19.53 21.86 26.65
CA GLY A 114 -19.38 23.30 26.89
C GLY A 114 -18.34 23.97 26.00
N ALA A 115 -18.08 23.42 24.82
CA ALA A 115 -17.04 23.89 23.90
C ALA A 115 -17.50 25.04 23.01
N ILE A 116 -18.77 25.46 23.07
CA ILE A 116 -19.32 26.50 22.18
C ILE A 116 -19.84 27.65 23.01
N GLU A 117 -19.31 28.83 22.72
CA GLU A 117 -19.62 30.06 23.43
C GLU A 117 -20.33 31.03 22.48
N PRO A 118 -21.32 31.81 22.98
CA PRO A 118 -21.94 32.86 22.18
C PRO A 118 -20.93 34.01 21.98
N GLY A 119 -20.71 34.43 20.74
CA GLY A 119 -19.98 35.64 20.43
C GLY A 119 -20.89 36.76 19.92
N HIS A 120 -20.33 37.95 19.78
CA HIS A 120 -21.07 39.15 19.36
C HIS A 120 -21.67 38.99 17.96
N TYR A 121 -20.88 38.52 16.99
CA TYR A 121 -21.31 38.33 15.60
C TYR A 121 -21.58 36.87 15.23
N ARG A 122 -20.89 35.92 15.88
CA ARG A 122 -21.01 34.48 15.64
C ARG A 122 -20.67 33.71 16.90
N SER A 123 -21.19 32.48 17.02
CA SER A 123 -20.71 31.55 18.04
C SER A 123 -19.24 31.21 17.80
N HIS A 124 -18.51 30.90 18.87
CA HIS A 124 -17.11 30.48 18.84
C HIS A 124 -16.97 29.07 19.41
N ILE A 125 -16.08 28.26 18.84
CA ILE A 125 -15.78 26.91 19.34
C ILE A 125 -14.40 26.97 19.99
N ASP A 126 -14.34 26.69 21.28
CA ASP A 126 -13.10 26.47 22.01
C ASP A 126 -12.55 25.08 21.68
N ALA A 127 -11.47 25.05 20.89
CA ALA A 127 -10.81 23.83 20.46
C ALA A 127 -10.26 22.99 21.63
N SER A 128 -9.93 23.62 22.78
CA SER A 128 -9.41 22.91 23.95
C SER A 128 -10.47 22.06 24.66
N LYS A 129 -11.73 22.47 24.58
CA LYS A 129 -12.89 21.77 25.16
C LYS A 129 -13.56 20.81 24.17
N CYS A 130 -13.41 21.05 22.87
CA CYS A 130 -14.09 20.30 21.82
C CYS A 130 -13.60 18.85 21.75
N LYS A 131 -14.54 17.88 21.79
CA LYS A 131 -14.25 16.45 21.61
C LYS A 131 -14.54 15.94 20.19
N GLU A 132 -14.67 16.88 19.24
CA GLU A 132 -14.84 16.58 17.81
C GLU A 132 -16.04 15.70 17.45
N CYS A 133 -17.05 15.62 18.33
CA CYS A 133 -18.20 14.73 18.17
C CYS A 133 -19.18 15.13 17.04
N GLY A 134 -19.05 16.35 16.51
CA GLY A 134 -19.84 16.85 15.36
C GLY A 134 -21.32 17.13 15.63
N GLN A 135 -21.78 17.00 16.87
CA GLN A 135 -23.19 17.22 17.21
C GLN A 135 -23.63 18.66 16.94
N CYS A 136 -22.76 19.63 17.20
CA CYS A 136 -23.02 21.03 16.90
C CYS A 136 -23.18 21.30 15.40
N ALA A 137 -22.35 20.67 14.55
CA ALA A 137 -22.45 20.80 13.11
C ALA A 137 -23.75 20.19 12.57
N LYS A 138 -24.14 19.00 13.06
CA LYS A 138 -25.41 18.36 12.73
C LYS A 138 -26.63 19.17 13.16
N ALA A 139 -26.55 19.84 14.31
CA ALA A 139 -27.63 20.66 14.85
C ALA A 139 -27.75 22.05 14.20
N CYS A 140 -26.77 22.47 13.40
CA CYS A 140 -26.76 23.80 12.79
C CYS A 140 -27.62 23.81 11.51
N PRO A 141 -28.78 24.50 11.47
CA PRO A 141 -29.64 24.52 10.29
C PRO A 141 -29.03 25.30 9.12
N TYR A 142 -28.04 26.16 9.38
CA TYR A 142 -27.38 27.00 8.39
C TYR A 142 -26.06 26.40 7.85
N ASN A 143 -25.69 25.17 8.26
CA ASN A 143 -24.39 24.56 7.95
C ASN A 143 -23.20 25.49 8.25
N ALA A 144 -23.32 26.28 9.33
CA ALA A 144 -22.35 27.30 9.68
C ALA A 144 -21.15 26.78 10.48
N ILE A 145 -21.09 25.48 10.75
CA ILE A 145 -19.99 24.86 11.48
C ILE A 145 -19.32 23.87 10.53
N ALA A 146 -18.19 24.28 9.99
CA ALA A 146 -17.40 23.47 9.07
C ALA A 146 -16.54 22.47 9.85
N HIS A 147 -16.54 21.23 9.41
CA HIS A 147 -15.61 20.21 9.87
C HIS A 147 -14.32 20.32 9.05
N LEU A 148 -13.28 20.90 9.63
CA LEU A 148 -11.96 21.00 9.01
C LEU A 148 -11.19 19.72 9.34
N LYS A 149 -11.17 18.78 8.39
CA LYS A 149 -10.42 17.52 8.54
C LYS A 149 -9.05 17.68 7.91
N ARG A 150 -8.00 17.34 8.65
CA ARG A 150 -6.70 17.05 8.04
C ARG A 150 -6.76 15.66 7.38
N PRO A 151 -6.77 15.56 6.03
CA PRO A 151 -7.11 14.30 5.37
C PRO A 151 -6.14 13.16 5.69
N CYS A 152 -4.84 13.45 5.76
CA CYS A 152 -3.83 12.46 6.11
C CYS A 152 -4.07 11.85 7.50
N LYS A 153 -4.28 12.68 8.53
CA LYS A 153 -4.56 12.24 9.91
C LYS A 153 -5.84 11.41 9.98
N PHE A 154 -6.94 11.92 9.43
CA PHE A 154 -8.24 11.24 9.48
C PHE A 154 -8.24 9.91 8.69
N SER A 155 -7.45 9.82 7.62
CA SER A 155 -7.31 8.60 6.83
C SER A 155 -6.42 7.54 7.48
N CYS A 156 -5.57 7.91 8.44
CA CYS A 156 -4.62 7.01 9.07
C CYS A 156 -5.38 6.04 9.97
N PRO A 157 -5.36 4.72 9.70
CA PRO A 157 -6.17 3.80 10.46
C PRO A 157 -5.67 3.63 11.89
N VAL A 158 -4.42 3.99 12.19
CA VAL A 158 -3.71 3.71 13.46
C VAL A 158 -3.25 4.99 14.17
N ASP A 159 -3.79 6.15 13.77
CA ASP A 159 -3.51 7.45 14.41
C ASP A 159 -2.01 7.78 14.51
N ALA A 160 -1.24 7.37 13.50
CA ALA A 160 0.21 7.54 13.45
C ALA A 160 0.65 8.92 12.92
N ILE A 161 -0.27 9.83 12.60
CA ILE A 161 0.07 11.16 12.06
C ILE A 161 -0.19 12.22 13.13
N THR A 162 0.88 12.89 13.53
CA THR A 162 0.91 14.03 14.44
C THR A 162 1.41 15.27 13.70
N TYR A 163 1.75 16.34 14.43
CA TYR A 163 2.30 17.57 13.88
C TYR A 163 3.36 18.15 14.79
N ASP A 164 4.32 18.84 14.21
CA ASP A 164 5.34 19.61 14.92
C ASP A 164 4.81 21.00 15.35
N GLU A 165 5.70 21.80 15.95
CA GLU A 165 5.42 23.16 16.39
C GLU A 165 5.08 24.13 15.25
N HIS A 166 5.40 23.77 14.01
CA HIS A 166 5.13 24.54 12.80
C HIS A 166 3.90 24.02 12.03
N GLY A 167 3.15 23.08 12.62
CA GLY A 167 1.96 22.50 12.00
C GLY A 167 2.26 21.48 10.89
N ILE A 168 3.52 21.16 10.60
CA ILE A 168 3.90 20.18 9.57
C ILE A 168 3.56 18.79 10.06
N SER A 169 3.02 17.94 9.16
CA SER A 169 2.68 16.56 9.52
C SER A 169 3.93 15.76 9.85
N VAL A 170 3.90 15.03 10.96
CA VAL A 170 4.95 14.09 11.37
C VAL A 170 4.35 12.69 11.45
N ILE A 171 5.06 11.68 10.93
CA ILE A 171 4.61 10.29 10.98
C ILE A 171 5.35 9.59 12.13
N ASP A 172 4.60 9.14 13.13
CA ASP A 172 5.12 8.30 14.20
C ASP A 172 5.46 6.90 13.65
N LYS A 173 6.75 6.65 13.45
CA LYS A 173 7.27 5.39 12.90
C LYS A 173 6.94 4.16 13.75
N ASN A 174 6.73 4.35 15.06
CA ASN A 174 6.41 3.28 16.00
C ASN A 174 4.92 2.89 15.93
N LYS A 175 4.06 3.75 15.37
CA LYS A 175 2.64 3.46 15.13
C LYS A 175 2.34 3.14 13.67
N CYS A 176 3.10 3.70 12.74
CA CYS A 176 2.81 3.61 11.31
C CYS A 176 2.90 2.16 10.80
N ILE A 177 1.78 1.63 10.30
CA ILE A 177 1.75 0.31 9.66
C ILE A 177 2.13 0.33 8.17
N ARG A 178 2.51 1.50 7.65
CA ARG A 178 3.04 1.69 6.29
C ARG A 178 2.07 1.31 5.16
N CYS A 179 0.76 1.40 5.43
CA CYS A 179 -0.30 1.07 4.48
C CYS A 179 -0.45 2.05 3.30
N GLY A 180 0.12 3.26 3.36
CA GLY A 180 0.06 4.21 2.25
C GLY A 180 -1.24 5.00 2.09
N LYS A 181 -2.28 4.75 2.92
CA LYS A 181 -3.60 5.42 2.79
C LYS A 181 -3.52 6.95 2.88
N CYS A 182 -2.55 7.47 3.65
CA CYS A 182 -2.31 8.90 3.81
C CYS A 182 -1.75 9.60 2.55
N ILE A 183 -1.03 8.88 1.68
CA ILE A 183 -0.45 9.44 0.44
C ILE A 183 -1.57 9.90 -0.49
N HIS A 184 -2.55 9.04 -0.74
CA HIS A 184 -3.66 9.33 -1.66
C HIS A 184 -4.75 10.21 -1.04
N SER A 185 -4.76 10.34 0.29
CA SER A 185 -5.70 11.21 1.00
C SER A 185 -5.21 12.66 1.04
N CYS A 186 -3.90 12.92 0.88
CA CYS A 186 -3.35 14.26 0.95
C CYS A 186 -3.59 15.03 -0.36
N PRO A 187 -4.45 16.07 -0.38
CA PRO A 187 -4.72 16.84 -1.60
C PRO A 187 -3.52 17.69 -2.05
N PHE A 188 -2.58 17.95 -1.15
CA PHE A 188 -1.36 18.71 -1.43
C PHE A 188 -0.23 17.84 -1.99
N GLY A 189 -0.39 16.52 -2.01
CA GLY A 189 0.67 15.59 -2.38
C GLY A 189 1.86 15.61 -1.42
N ALA A 190 1.65 16.06 -0.18
CA ALA A 190 2.72 16.28 0.80
C ALA A 190 3.25 15.00 1.44
N ILE A 191 2.64 13.86 1.18
CA ILE A 191 3.10 12.56 1.69
C ILE A 191 3.42 11.69 0.48
N ALA A 192 4.59 11.08 0.49
CA ALA A 192 5.08 10.24 -0.60
C ALA A 192 5.92 9.08 -0.03
N SER A 193 6.35 8.18 -0.90
CA SER A 193 7.18 7.05 -0.51
C SER A 193 8.57 7.13 -1.14
N LYS A 194 9.58 6.62 -0.44
CA LYS A 194 10.86 6.29 -1.05
C LYS A 194 10.68 5.24 -2.15
N THR A 195 11.54 5.28 -3.16
CA THR A 195 11.48 4.38 -4.31
C THR A 195 12.75 3.55 -4.47
N PHE A 196 12.66 2.49 -5.26
CA PHE A 196 13.79 1.67 -5.67
C PHE A 196 14.08 1.80 -7.18
N ILE A 197 13.62 2.88 -7.82
CA ILE A 197 13.81 3.08 -9.27
C ILE A 197 15.29 3.10 -9.63
N VAL A 198 16.08 3.93 -8.96
CA VAL A 198 17.51 4.09 -9.26
C VAL A 198 18.30 2.79 -9.08
N PRO A 199 18.22 2.06 -7.95
CA PRO A 199 18.96 0.80 -7.81
C PRO A 199 18.52 -0.27 -8.82
N VAL A 200 17.22 -0.36 -9.15
CA VAL A 200 16.74 -1.30 -10.19
C VAL A 200 17.29 -0.95 -11.57
N ILE A 201 17.28 0.33 -11.95
CA ILE A 201 17.83 0.78 -13.23
C ILE A 201 19.34 0.53 -13.30
N ASN A 202 20.07 0.80 -12.22
CA ASN A 202 21.50 0.53 -12.19
C ASN A 202 21.79 -0.96 -12.35
N ALA A 203 21.05 -1.84 -11.68
CA ALA A 203 21.19 -3.29 -11.85
C ALA A 203 20.89 -3.74 -13.29
N LEU A 204 19.87 -3.17 -13.94
CA LEU A 204 19.58 -3.41 -15.36
C LEU A 204 20.73 -2.96 -16.27
N ARG A 205 21.31 -1.77 -16.04
CA ARG A 205 22.44 -1.24 -16.82
C ARG A 205 23.72 -2.06 -16.65
N GLU A 206 23.93 -2.58 -15.45
CA GLU A 206 25.07 -3.43 -15.09
C GLU A 206 24.94 -4.86 -15.64
N GLY A 207 23.80 -5.22 -16.23
CA GLY A 207 23.56 -6.57 -16.76
C GLY A 207 23.46 -7.65 -15.68
N LYS A 208 23.08 -7.26 -14.46
CA LYS A 208 22.86 -8.21 -13.35
C LYS A 208 21.66 -9.12 -13.66
N HIS A 209 21.64 -10.30 -13.05
CA HIS A 209 20.54 -11.25 -13.19
C HIS A 209 19.31 -10.76 -12.42
N ILE A 210 18.53 -9.87 -13.05
CA ILE A 210 17.38 -9.24 -12.43
C ILE A 210 16.07 -9.86 -12.93
N TYR A 211 15.23 -10.29 -12.01
CA TYR A 211 13.97 -10.96 -12.29
C TYR A 211 12.80 -10.12 -11.79
N ALA A 212 11.77 -9.98 -12.62
CA ALA A 212 10.54 -9.28 -12.24
C ALA A 212 9.51 -10.29 -11.71
N MET A 213 8.76 -9.90 -10.67
CA MET A 213 7.65 -10.71 -10.17
C MET A 213 6.46 -9.83 -9.84
N ALA A 214 5.31 -10.07 -10.46
CA ALA A 214 4.15 -9.19 -10.32
C ALA A 214 3.10 -9.75 -9.37
N ALA A 215 2.57 -8.88 -8.52
CA ALA A 215 1.46 -9.20 -7.63
C ALA A 215 0.28 -9.81 -8.40
N PRO A 216 -0.51 -10.73 -7.79
CA PRO A 216 -1.70 -11.24 -8.44
C PRO A 216 -2.67 -10.11 -8.82
N ALA A 217 -2.69 -9.02 -8.04
CA ALA A 217 -3.48 -7.83 -8.32
C ALA A 217 -3.14 -7.08 -9.63
N THR A 218 -2.10 -7.49 -10.37
CA THR A 218 -1.66 -6.85 -11.63
C THR A 218 -2.62 -7.15 -12.77
N GLU A 219 -3.08 -8.39 -12.85
CA GLU A 219 -4.12 -8.82 -13.78
C GLU A 219 -5.42 -8.04 -13.52
N GLY A 220 -5.92 -7.40 -14.58
CA GLY A 220 -7.12 -6.57 -14.57
C GLY A 220 -6.87 -5.08 -14.36
N GLN A 221 -5.70 -4.67 -13.85
CA GLN A 221 -5.39 -3.25 -13.64
C GLN A 221 -5.19 -2.51 -14.96
N PHE A 222 -4.57 -3.15 -15.96
CA PHE A 222 -4.08 -2.49 -17.17
C PHE A 222 -4.97 -2.71 -18.41
N GLY A 223 -6.19 -3.19 -18.20
CA GLY A 223 -7.12 -3.54 -19.27
C GLY A 223 -7.56 -5.00 -19.17
N ALA A 224 -8.52 -5.39 -20.00
CA ALA A 224 -9.00 -6.76 -20.08
C ALA A 224 -8.10 -7.67 -20.95
N ASP A 225 -7.30 -7.07 -21.83
CA ASP A 225 -6.46 -7.79 -22.80
C ASP A 225 -4.98 -7.83 -22.41
N ILE A 226 -4.62 -7.24 -21.25
CA ILE A 226 -3.26 -7.25 -20.72
C ILE A 226 -3.12 -8.41 -19.73
N THR A 227 -2.36 -9.43 -20.14
CA THR A 227 -2.17 -10.68 -19.40
C THR A 227 -0.82 -10.71 -18.69
N MET A 228 -0.54 -11.77 -17.91
CA MET A 228 0.80 -11.95 -17.34
C MET A 228 1.88 -12.16 -18.42
N GLU A 229 1.52 -12.67 -19.60
CA GLU A 229 2.45 -12.80 -20.73
C GLU A 229 2.76 -11.42 -21.35
N SER A 230 1.79 -10.50 -21.40
CA SER A 230 2.03 -9.10 -21.77
C SER A 230 3.10 -8.45 -20.88
N TRP A 231 3.04 -8.73 -19.58
CA TRP A 231 4.04 -8.26 -18.62
C TRP A 231 5.39 -8.95 -18.82
N ARG A 232 5.41 -10.27 -19.03
CA ARG A 232 6.65 -11.01 -19.31
C ARG A 232 7.38 -10.44 -20.53
N LYS A 233 6.67 -10.22 -21.63
CA LYS A 233 7.24 -9.62 -22.85
C LYS A 233 7.86 -8.25 -22.57
N ALA A 234 7.11 -7.36 -21.93
CA ALA A 234 7.59 -6.02 -21.61
C ALA A 234 8.79 -6.02 -20.64
N MET A 235 8.80 -6.91 -19.64
CA MET A 235 9.93 -6.99 -18.70
C MET A 235 11.18 -7.55 -19.38
N LYS A 236 11.05 -8.53 -20.27
CA LYS A 236 12.17 -9.02 -21.08
C LYS A 236 12.72 -7.93 -22.02
N GLU A 237 11.85 -7.15 -22.64
CA GLU A 237 12.25 -6.00 -23.47
C GLU A 237 12.99 -4.92 -22.67
N LEU A 238 12.62 -4.70 -21.40
CA LEU A 238 13.35 -3.80 -20.51
C LEU A 238 14.74 -4.30 -20.09
N GLY A 239 15.01 -5.61 -20.24
CA GLY A 239 16.26 -6.25 -19.85
C GLY A 239 16.20 -7.10 -18.58
N PHE A 240 15.02 -7.39 -18.04
CA PHE A 240 14.89 -8.43 -17.02
C PHE A 240 15.12 -9.83 -17.62
N VAL A 241 15.71 -10.73 -16.84
CA VAL A 241 15.98 -12.12 -17.28
C VAL A 241 14.67 -12.86 -17.53
N ASP A 242 13.74 -12.81 -16.57
CA ASP A 242 12.38 -13.31 -16.75
C ASP A 242 11.37 -12.62 -15.81
N PHE A 243 10.12 -13.06 -15.94
CA PHE A 243 8.96 -12.56 -15.23
C PHE A 243 8.14 -13.71 -14.63
N TYR A 244 7.75 -13.54 -13.36
CA TYR A 244 6.97 -14.52 -12.60
C TYR A 244 5.66 -13.93 -12.08
N ASP A 245 4.56 -14.69 -12.24
CA ASP A 245 3.28 -14.41 -11.60
C ASP A 245 3.33 -14.79 -10.12
N VAL A 246 3.20 -13.81 -9.23
CA VAL A 246 3.20 -14.04 -7.76
C VAL A 246 1.94 -14.78 -7.30
N GLY A 247 0.94 -14.98 -8.17
CA GLY A 247 -0.15 -15.92 -7.94
C GLY A 247 0.34 -17.33 -7.59
N LEU A 248 1.45 -17.78 -8.18
CA LEU A 248 2.07 -19.06 -7.83
C LEU A 248 2.58 -19.05 -6.38
N GLY A 249 3.12 -17.92 -5.92
CA GLY A 249 3.47 -17.73 -4.52
C GLY A 249 2.24 -17.78 -3.60
N GLY A 250 1.06 -17.42 -4.13
CA GLY A 250 -0.23 -17.60 -3.44
C GLY A 250 -0.55 -19.08 -3.22
N ASP A 251 -0.33 -19.93 -4.23
CA ASP A 251 -0.47 -21.39 -4.09
C ASP A 251 0.51 -21.93 -3.03
N MET A 252 1.79 -21.53 -3.10
CA MET A 252 2.82 -21.93 -2.14
C MET A 252 2.45 -21.51 -0.71
N THR A 253 2.10 -20.24 -0.50
CA THR A 253 1.70 -19.76 0.83
C THR A 253 0.43 -20.46 1.33
N ALA A 254 -0.54 -20.75 0.47
CA ALA A 254 -1.76 -21.44 0.87
C ALA A 254 -1.49 -22.86 1.38
N ALA A 255 -0.62 -23.61 0.70
CA ALA A 255 -0.27 -24.97 1.08
C ALA A 255 0.35 -25.04 2.48
N TYR A 256 1.30 -24.16 2.78
CA TYR A 256 1.97 -24.14 4.08
C TYR A 256 1.13 -23.46 5.18
N GLU A 257 0.35 -22.41 4.88
CA GLU A 257 -0.61 -21.86 5.85
C GLU A 257 -1.72 -22.90 6.18
N ALA A 258 -2.11 -23.77 5.25
CA ALA A 258 -3.06 -24.85 5.49
C ALA A 258 -2.54 -25.87 6.51
N GLU A 259 -1.29 -26.31 6.38
CA GLU A 259 -0.64 -27.20 7.36
C GLU A 259 -0.61 -26.55 8.75
N GLU A 260 -0.15 -25.30 8.84
CA GLU A 260 -0.09 -24.55 10.10
C GLU A 260 -1.49 -24.37 10.73
N TRP A 261 -2.53 -24.12 9.92
CA TRP A 261 -3.89 -24.01 10.40
C TRP A 261 -4.45 -25.35 10.88
N ALA A 262 -4.15 -26.45 10.19
CA ALA A 262 -4.57 -27.78 10.62
C ALA A 262 -3.97 -28.16 11.98
N GLU A 263 -2.69 -27.84 12.20
CA GLU A 263 -2.00 -28.04 13.48
C GLU A 263 -2.58 -27.14 14.57
N ALA A 264 -2.66 -25.82 14.31
CA ALA A 264 -3.19 -24.85 15.27
C ALA A 264 -4.63 -25.19 15.69
N TYR A 265 -5.48 -25.61 14.75
CA TYR A 265 -6.86 -26.00 15.03
C TYR A 265 -6.94 -27.21 15.97
N LYS A 266 -6.11 -28.23 15.77
CA LYS A 266 -6.04 -29.42 16.66
C LYS A 266 -5.60 -29.05 18.07
N GLU A 267 -4.73 -28.06 18.20
CA GLU A 267 -4.23 -27.55 19.49
C GLU A 267 -5.14 -26.50 20.13
N GLY A 268 -6.23 -26.10 19.47
CA GLY A 268 -7.11 -25.02 19.92
C GLY A 268 -6.44 -23.63 19.90
N GLN A 269 -5.36 -23.48 19.14
CA GLN A 269 -4.67 -22.22 18.94
C GLN A 269 -5.32 -21.39 17.84
N LYS A 270 -5.32 -20.07 18.03
CA LYS A 270 -5.77 -19.12 17.01
C LYS A 270 -4.56 -18.60 16.23
N LYS A 271 -4.73 -18.40 14.93
CA LYS A 271 -3.70 -17.84 14.02
C LYS A 271 -4.25 -16.70 13.18
N VAL A 272 -3.34 -15.85 12.70
CA VAL A 272 -3.64 -14.75 11.78
C VAL A 272 -2.72 -14.84 10.56
N THR A 273 -3.24 -14.52 9.37
CA THR A 273 -2.48 -14.59 8.11
C THR A 273 -1.27 -13.66 8.10
N SER A 274 -0.21 -14.04 7.38
CA SER A 274 1.06 -13.28 7.38
C SER A 274 1.31 -12.46 6.09
N CYS A 275 0.52 -12.67 5.04
CA CYS A 275 0.86 -12.21 3.69
C CYS A 275 0.73 -10.67 3.47
N CYS A 276 -0.09 -9.98 4.26
CA CYS A 276 -0.32 -8.54 4.19
C CYS A 276 0.60 -7.77 5.17
N PRO A 277 1.64 -7.06 4.69
CA PRO A 277 2.65 -6.47 5.58
C PRO A 277 2.09 -5.37 6.48
N ALA A 278 1.10 -4.61 5.99
CA ALA A 278 0.42 -3.59 6.80
C ALA A 278 -0.40 -4.22 7.94
N PHE A 279 -0.99 -5.41 7.72
CA PHE A 279 -1.68 -6.15 8.77
C PHE A 279 -0.69 -6.76 9.77
N VAL A 280 0.39 -7.38 9.29
CA VAL A 280 1.49 -7.89 10.15
C VAL A 280 2.06 -6.77 11.02
N ASN A 281 2.33 -5.59 10.45
CA ASN A 281 2.79 -4.43 11.19
C ASN A 281 1.74 -3.93 12.20
N MET A 282 0.44 -4.04 11.87
CA MET A 282 -0.63 -3.72 12.82
C MET A 282 -0.60 -4.67 14.03
N VAL A 283 -0.45 -5.97 13.80
CA VAL A 283 -0.34 -6.96 14.89
C VAL A 283 0.89 -6.65 15.74
N ARG A 284 2.09 -6.55 15.13
CA ARG A 284 3.35 -6.34 15.86
C ARG A 284 3.39 -5.03 16.66
N LEU A 285 2.88 -3.92 16.09
CA LEU A 285 3.00 -2.60 16.72
C LEU A 285 1.86 -2.27 17.68
N HIS A 286 0.63 -2.70 17.38
CA HIS A 286 -0.57 -2.31 18.16
C HIS A 286 -1.15 -3.45 19.01
N TYR A 287 -0.81 -4.69 18.69
CA TYR A 287 -1.26 -5.89 19.40
C TYR A 287 -0.09 -6.86 19.65
N PRO A 288 1.04 -6.41 20.22
CA PRO A 288 2.26 -7.21 20.33
C PRO A 288 2.06 -8.55 21.05
N GLN A 289 1.10 -8.64 21.97
CA GLN A 289 0.72 -9.89 22.63
C GLN A 289 0.08 -10.94 21.69
N LEU A 290 -0.23 -10.58 20.45
CA LEU A 290 -0.73 -11.48 19.40
C LEU A 290 0.34 -11.77 18.33
N ALA A 291 1.59 -11.34 18.53
CA ALA A 291 2.64 -11.50 17.53
C ALA A 291 2.92 -12.98 17.20
N ASP A 292 2.86 -13.86 18.21
CA ASP A 292 3.07 -15.30 18.04
C ASP A 292 1.90 -16.00 17.32
N ASN A 293 0.76 -15.32 17.19
CA ASN A 293 -0.36 -15.81 16.41
C ASN A 293 -0.19 -15.56 14.90
N ILE A 294 0.81 -14.77 14.49
CA ILE A 294 1.08 -14.54 13.06
C ILE A 294 1.61 -15.85 12.46
N SER A 295 1.06 -16.24 11.31
CA SER A 295 1.56 -17.40 10.58
C SER A 295 3.07 -17.26 10.29
N THR A 296 3.81 -18.34 10.52
CA THR A 296 5.26 -18.40 10.23
C THR A 296 5.53 -18.50 8.74
N THR A 297 4.54 -18.87 7.93
CA THR A 297 4.65 -18.96 6.48
C THR A 297 5.02 -17.61 5.87
N VAL A 298 5.91 -17.59 4.88
CA VAL A 298 6.32 -16.35 4.19
C VAL A 298 5.25 -15.88 3.21
N SER A 299 5.28 -14.59 2.86
CA SER A 299 4.32 -14.03 1.90
C SER A 299 4.59 -14.55 0.47
N PRO A 300 3.59 -14.50 -0.44
CA PRO A 300 3.77 -14.92 -1.83
C PRO A 300 4.95 -14.27 -2.56
N MET A 301 5.26 -13.01 -2.22
CA MET A 301 6.41 -12.28 -2.76
C MET A 301 7.73 -12.94 -2.35
N CYS A 302 7.85 -13.31 -1.07
CA CYS A 302 9.05 -13.96 -0.55
C CYS A 302 9.16 -15.40 -1.06
N ALA A 303 8.04 -16.12 -1.19
CA ALA A 303 8.00 -17.48 -1.73
C ALA A 303 8.59 -17.54 -3.15
N ILE A 304 8.10 -16.69 -4.06
CA ILE A 304 8.63 -16.60 -5.43
C ILE A 304 10.08 -16.13 -5.44
N SER A 305 10.44 -15.15 -4.59
CA SER A 305 11.84 -14.71 -4.48
C SER A 305 12.79 -15.85 -4.11
N ARG A 306 12.43 -16.66 -3.11
CA ARG A 306 13.21 -17.81 -2.67
C ARG A 306 13.28 -18.90 -3.74
N MET A 307 12.19 -19.16 -4.45
CA MET A 307 12.17 -20.09 -5.58
C MET A 307 13.13 -19.64 -6.69
N ILE A 308 13.10 -18.36 -7.07
CA ILE A 308 14.00 -17.81 -8.10
C ILE A 308 15.46 -17.91 -7.62
N LYS A 309 15.76 -17.52 -6.39
CA LYS A 309 17.11 -17.57 -5.81
C LYS A 309 17.66 -19.01 -5.66
N ALA A 310 16.78 -19.99 -5.51
CA ALA A 310 17.16 -21.41 -5.53
C ALA A 310 17.50 -21.92 -6.95
N GLN A 311 16.96 -21.28 -7.99
CA GLN A 311 17.26 -21.59 -9.40
C GLN A 311 18.50 -20.82 -9.90
N ASP A 312 18.64 -19.56 -9.49
CA ASP A 312 19.77 -18.68 -9.77
C ASP A 312 20.24 -17.98 -8.48
N PRO A 313 21.34 -18.44 -7.86
CA PRO A 313 21.87 -17.85 -6.63
C PRO A 313 22.32 -16.38 -6.75
N GLU A 314 22.56 -15.87 -7.96
CA GLU A 314 22.93 -14.46 -8.20
C GLU A 314 21.70 -13.57 -8.49
N ALA A 315 20.50 -14.15 -8.44
CA ALA A 315 19.26 -13.46 -8.77
C ALA A 315 18.97 -12.27 -7.85
N ILE A 316 18.71 -11.13 -8.48
CA ILE A 316 18.09 -9.96 -7.87
C ILE A 316 16.60 -9.98 -8.22
N THR A 317 15.74 -10.04 -7.23
CA THR A 317 14.29 -10.16 -7.46
C THR A 317 13.57 -8.84 -7.17
N VAL A 318 12.73 -8.41 -8.11
CA VAL A 318 12.00 -7.14 -8.07
C VAL A 318 10.51 -7.40 -8.08
N PHE A 319 9.85 -7.14 -6.94
CA PHE A 319 8.40 -7.23 -6.85
C PHE A 319 7.72 -6.01 -7.45
N ILE A 320 6.70 -6.23 -8.26
CA ILE A 320 5.87 -5.18 -8.88
C ILE A 320 4.45 -5.31 -8.35
N GLY A 321 3.88 -4.25 -7.76
CA GLY A 321 2.52 -4.33 -7.25
C GLY A 321 1.88 -3.04 -6.75
N PRO A 322 0.64 -3.11 -6.22
CA PRO A 322 -0.11 -1.95 -5.78
C PRO A 322 0.18 -1.54 -4.32
N CYS A 323 1.05 -2.27 -3.62
CA CYS A 323 1.21 -2.16 -2.18
C CYS A 323 2.51 -1.45 -1.79
N LEU A 324 2.38 -0.34 -1.06
CA LEU A 324 3.53 0.37 -0.49
C LEU A 324 4.13 -0.35 0.73
N ALA A 325 3.31 -1.07 1.50
CA ALA A 325 3.77 -1.82 2.67
C ALA A 325 4.69 -2.99 2.28
N LYS A 326 4.66 -3.47 1.03
CA LYS A 326 5.61 -4.48 0.53
C LYS A 326 7.05 -3.95 0.54
N LYS A 327 7.27 -2.65 0.30
CA LYS A 327 8.59 -2.02 0.46
C LYS A 327 9.13 -2.16 1.88
N SER A 328 8.24 -2.06 2.87
CA SER A 328 8.63 -2.24 4.27
C SER A 328 8.82 -3.69 4.69
N GLU A 329 8.21 -4.64 3.99
CA GLU A 329 8.54 -6.05 4.20
C GLU A 329 9.99 -6.35 3.81
N VAL A 330 10.49 -5.70 2.75
CA VAL A 330 11.89 -5.79 2.32
C VAL A 330 12.82 -5.04 3.29
N VAL A 331 12.52 -3.78 3.61
CA VAL A 331 13.43 -2.93 4.40
C VAL A 331 13.40 -3.22 5.89
N ASP A 332 12.21 -3.43 6.48
CA ASP A 332 12.05 -3.48 7.93
C ASP A 332 12.01 -4.90 8.49
N GLN A 333 11.50 -5.89 7.74
CA GLN A 333 11.34 -7.26 8.27
C GLN A 333 12.57 -8.15 8.07
N GLN A 334 13.50 -7.77 7.18
CA GLN A 334 14.78 -8.47 6.93
C GLN A 334 14.64 -10.00 6.80
N ILE A 335 13.56 -10.46 6.17
CA ILE A 335 13.31 -11.89 5.94
C ILE A 335 14.35 -12.42 4.96
N GLU A 336 15.05 -13.51 5.31
CA GLU A 336 16.06 -14.11 4.44
C GLU A 336 15.45 -14.60 3.12
N GLY A 337 16.15 -14.36 2.00
CA GLY A 337 15.71 -14.78 0.66
C GLY A 337 14.49 -13.99 0.11
N ASN A 338 14.03 -12.96 0.82
CA ASN A 338 12.95 -12.09 0.36
C ASN A 338 13.37 -11.25 -0.87
N ALA A 339 12.40 -10.53 -1.44
CA ALA A 339 12.61 -9.65 -2.58
C ALA A 339 13.68 -8.59 -2.29
N ASP A 340 14.53 -8.29 -3.26
CA ASP A 340 15.57 -7.27 -3.10
C ASP A 340 15.02 -5.86 -3.28
N TYR A 341 14.07 -5.69 -4.21
CA TYR A 341 13.43 -4.40 -4.48
C TYR A 341 11.92 -4.52 -4.69
N VAL A 342 11.20 -3.41 -4.45
CA VAL A 342 9.75 -3.33 -4.63
C VAL A 342 9.38 -2.08 -5.42
N LEU A 343 8.83 -2.27 -6.62
CA LEU A 343 8.29 -1.21 -7.45
C LEU A 343 6.77 -1.19 -7.39
N THR A 344 6.23 0.01 -7.22
CA THR A 344 4.81 0.25 -7.44
C THR A 344 4.51 0.33 -8.94
N TYR A 345 3.24 0.19 -9.32
CA TYR A 345 2.81 0.39 -10.71
C TYR A 345 3.23 1.76 -11.28
N SER A 346 3.18 2.83 -10.48
CA SER A 346 3.64 4.15 -10.94
C SER A 346 5.15 4.21 -11.19
N GLU A 347 5.92 3.40 -10.48
CA GLU A 347 7.38 3.38 -10.58
C GLU A 347 7.83 2.52 -11.77
N ILE A 348 7.31 1.29 -11.93
CA ILE A 348 7.67 0.46 -13.10
C ILE A 348 7.24 1.12 -14.41
N ARG A 349 6.09 1.81 -14.44
CA ARG A 349 5.67 2.54 -15.65
C ARG A 349 6.58 3.70 -15.99
N ALA A 350 7.16 4.36 -15.01
CA ALA A 350 8.16 5.40 -15.26
C ALA A 350 9.43 4.80 -15.89
N ILE A 351 9.85 3.62 -15.43
CA ILE A 351 10.97 2.86 -16.00
C ILE A 351 10.66 2.43 -17.44
N MET A 352 9.49 1.83 -17.67
CA MET A 352 9.00 1.42 -19.00
C MET A 352 8.99 2.60 -19.98
N LYS A 353 8.36 3.70 -19.57
CA LYS A 353 8.27 4.92 -20.38
C LYS A 353 9.65 5.51 -20.70
N ALA A 354 10.62 5.42 -19.79
CA ALA A 354 11.98 5.91 -20.04
C ALA A 354 12.75 5.10 -21.10
N LYS A 355 12.28 3.89 -21.43
CA LYS A 355 12.84 3.00 -22.46
C LYS A 355 11.89 2.76 -23.63
N ASP A 356 10.80 3.54 -23.70
CA ASP A 356 9.75 3.42 -24.72
C ASP A 356 9.15 2.01 -24.84
N VAL A 357 9.05 1.29 -23.70
CA VAL A 357 8.41 -0.04 -23.62
C VAL A 357 6.95 0.11 -23.22
N GLU A 358 6.06 -0.56 -23.95
CA GLU A 358 4.62 -0.56 -23.69
C GLU A 358 4.09 -1.98 -23.41
N LEU A 359 2.92 -2.06 -22.76
CA LEU A 359 2.23 -3.34 -22.58
C LEU A 359 1.38 -3.60 -23.82
N GLU A 360 1.64 -4.73 -24.48
CA GLU A 360 0.88 -5.18 -25.63
C GLU A 360 -0.02 -6.36 -25.26
N ALA A 361 -1.21 -6.42 -25.86
CA ALA A 361 -2.12 -7.55 -25.66
C ALA A 361 -1.44 -8.86 -26.06
N CYS A 362 -1.51 -9.86 -25.17
CA CYS A 362 -0.97 -11.19 -25.40
C CYS A 362 -2.04 -12.23 -25.05
N PRO A 363 -1.99 -13.45 -25.63
CA PRO A 363 -2.84 -14.55 -25.20
C PRO A 363 -2.74 -14.81 -23.69
N ASN A 364 -3.82 -15.35 -23.13
CA ASN A 364 -3.89 -15.74 -21.72
C ASN A 364 -3.81 -17.27 -21.57
N ASP A 365 -2.83 -17.89 -22.21
CA ASP A 365 -2.64 -19.35 -22.29
C ASP A 365 -1.58 -19.88 -21.32
N ASN A 366 -0.60 -19.06 -20.93
CA ASN A 366 0.50 -19.44 -20.03
C ASN A 366 0.14 -19.27 -18.55
N GLN A 367 -0.81 -20.06 -18.07
CA GLN A 367 -1.15 -20.11 -16.64
C GLN A 367 -0.07 -20.82 -15.82
N THR A 368 0.47 -20.12 -14.82
CA THR A 368 1.46 -20.66 -13.86
C THR A 368 0.91 -20.88 -12.45
N ALA A 369 -0.21 -20.22 -12.13
CA ALA A 369 -0.85 -20.21 -10.81
C ALA A 369 -2.26 -20.79 -10.89
N SER A 370 -2.75 -21.41 -9.82
CA SER A 370 -4.16 -21.77 -9.71
C SER A 370 -5.06 -20.53 -9.66
N THR A 371 -6.36 -20.71 -9.88
CA THR A 371 -7.32 -19.61 -9.72
C THR A 371 -7.42 -19.12 -8.27
N PHE A 372 -7.10 -19.97 -7.28
CA PHE A 372 -7.04 -19.61 -5.87
C PHE A 372 -5.81 -18.73 -5.57
N GLY A 373 -4.63 -19.12 -6.05
CA GLY A 373 -3.40 -18.34 -5.98
C GLY A 373 -3.52 -16.98 -6.66
N LYS A 374 -4.21 -16.92 -7.81
CA LYS A 374 -4.57 -15.63 -8.42
C LYS A 374 -5.50 -14.84 -7.47
N ARG A 375 -6.56 -15.44 -6.93
CA ARG A 375 -7.53 -14.72 -6.08
C ARG A 375 -7.00 -14.27 -4.71
N PHE A 376 -5.75 -14.59 -4.32
CA PHE A 376 -5.08 -14.06 -3.10
C PHE A 376 -5.16 -12.54 -2.95
N ALA A 377 -5.18 -11.81 -4.06
CA ALA A 377 -5.25 -10.35 -4.05
C ALA A 377 -6.60 -9.80 -3.55
N ASN A 378 -7.64 -10.63 -3.45
CA ASN A 378 -8.96 -10.22 -3.01
C ASN A 378 -9.10 -10.45 -1.50
N SER A 379 -9.87 -9.59 -0.82
CA SER A 379 -10.27 -9.90 0.56
C SER A 379 -11.11 -11.19 0.59
N GLY A 380 -10.76 -12.12 1.49
CA GLY A 380 -11.29 -13.47 1.56
C GLY A 380 -10.59 -14.48 0.65
N GLY A 381 -9.68 -14.03 -0.23
CA GLY A 381 -8.98 -14.86 -1.21
C GLY A 381 -7.97 -15.80 -0.57
N VAL A 382 -7.27 -15.33 0.48
CA VAL A 382 -6.31 -16.16 1.24
C VAL A 382 -7.05 -17.29 1.93
N THR A 383 -8.14 -16.96 2.64
CA THR A 383 -9.01 -17.95 3.29
C THR A 383 -9.51 -18.98 2.28
N ALA A 384 -9.98 -18.54 1.11
CA ALA A 384 -10.49 -19.46 0.10
C ALA A 384 -9.40 -20.43 -0.40
N ALA A 385 -8.18 -19.94 -0.61
CA ALA A 385 -7.05 -20.75 -1.05
C ALA A 385 -6.60 -21.74 0.03
N VAL A 386 -6.47 -21.29 1.29
CA VAL A 386 -6.07 -22.16 2.42
C VAL A 386 -7.12 -23.25 2.66
N LEU A 387 -8.41 -22.89 2.65
CA LEU A 387 -9.49 -23.87 2.80
C LEU A 387 -9.55 -24.86 1.63
N GLU A 388 -9.18 -24.46 0.41
CA GLU A 388 -9.08 -25.39 -0.71
C GLU A 388 -7.90 -26.33 -0.54
N SER A 389 -6.73 -25.81 -0.17
CA SER A 389 -5.55 -26.64 0.08
C SER A 389 -5.78 -27.68 1.19
N LEU A 390 -6.53 -27.33 2.25
CA LEU A 390 -6.94 -28.27 3.30
C LEU A 390 -7.83 -29.41 2.77
N LYS A 391 -8.68 -29.14 1.78
CA LYS A 391 -9.49 -30.17 1.13
C LYS A 391 -8.65 -31.06 0.24
N GLU A 392 -7.77 -30.46 -0.57
CA GLU A 392 -6.89 -31.20 -1.47
C GLU A 392 -5.90 -32.12 -0.71
N SER A 393 -5.49 -31.74 0.50
CA SER A 393 -4.55 -32.52 1.32
C SER A 393 -5.21 -33.54 2.27
N ASP A 394 -6.53 -33.78 2.15
CA ASP A 394 -7.33 -34.61 3.07
C ASP A 394 -7.22 -34.22 4.58
N ASN A 395 -6.77 -32.99 4.88
CA ASN A 395 -6.64 -32.45 6.24
C ASN A 395 -7.84 -31.56 6.61
N CYS A 396 -9.04 -31.93 6.15
CA CYS A 396 -10.24 -31.12 6.33
C CYS A 396 -10.50 -30.82 7.82
N ILE A 397 -10.55 -29.53 8.14
CA ILE A 397 -10.96 -29.00 9.45
C ILE A 397 -12.23 -28.16 9.29
N ASP A 398 -13.09 -28.14 10.30
CA ASP A 398 -14.27 -27.25 10.35
C ASP A 398 -13.90 -25.88 10.93
N ALA A 399 -12.84 -25.28 10.39
CA ALA A 399 -12.32 -24.01 10.89
C ALA A 399 -13.18 -22.83 10.44
N LYS A 400 -13.49 -21.93 11.39
CA LYS A 400 -14.16 -20.66 11.13
C LYS A 400 -13.11 -19.56 10.99
N VAL A 401 -13.29 -18.71 9.98
CA VAL A 401 -12.30 -17.68 9.65
C VAL A 401 -12.96 -16.31 9.58
N CYS A 402 -12.43 -15.37 10.36
CA CYS A 402 -12.81 -13.96 10.30
C CYS A 402 -12.08 -13.30 9.12
N ARG A 403 -12.81 -12.98 8.05
CA ARG A 403 -12.27 -12.27 6.88
C ARG A 403 -12.35 -10.76 7.13
N ALA A 404 -11.29 -10.19 7.69
CA ALA A 404 -11.25 -8.78 8.04
C ALA A 404 -10.84 -7.94 6.82
N ASN A 405 -11.82 -7.22 6.25
CA ASN A 405 -11.66 -6.40 5.06
C ASN A 405 -11.45 -4.93 5.43
N GLY A 406 -10.23 -4.45 5.21
CA GLY A 406 -9.85 -3.09 5.55
C GLY A 406 -9.41 -2.93 7.00
N SER A 407 -8.62 -1.90 7.24
CA SER A 407 -7.95 -1.70 8.53
C SER A 407 -8.89 -1.58 9.74
N GLN A 408 -10.13 -1.11 9.55
CA GLN A 408 -11.10 -0.99 10.65
C GLN A 408 -11.62 -2.36 11.10
N GLU A 409 -11.91 -3.25 10.15
CA GLU A 409 -12.30 -4.63 10.46
C GLU A 409 -11.12 -5.40 11.06
N CYS A 410 -9.90 -5.21 10.54
CA CYS A 410 -8.70 -5.81 11.13
C CYS A 410 -8.54 -5.42 12.62
N LYS A 411 -8.68 -4.13 12.93
CA LYS A 411 -8.62 -3.64 14.32
C LYS A 411 -9.69 -4.27 15.20
N LYS A 412 -10.92 -4.37 14.70
CA LYS A 412 -12.03 -4.99 15.43
C LYS A 412 -11.75 -6.47 15.71
N ALA A 413 -11.32 -7.22 14.70
CA ALA A 413 -11.00 -8.65 14.83
C ALA A 413 -9.83 -8.89 15.81
N LEU A 414 -8.74 -8.14 15.68
CA LEU A 414 -7.59 -8.23 16.58
C LEU A 414 -7.94 -7.82 18.02
N LEU A 415 -8.81 -6.82 18.21
CA LEU A 415 -9.28 -6.46 19.55
C LEU A 415 -10.10 -7.59 20.18
N LEU A 416 -11.02 -8.21 19.43
CA LEU A 416 -11.80 -9.35 19.90
C LEU A 416 -10.90 -10.54 20.24
N MET A 417 -9.89 -10.82 19.42
CA MET A 417 -8.91 -11.87 19.67
C MET A 417 -8.10 -11.59 20.94
N LYS A 418 -7.59 -10.35 21.10
CA LYS A 418 -6.84 -9.91 22.28
C LYS A 418 -7.61 -10.12 23.58
N VAL A 419 -8.92 -9.85 23.59
CA VAL A 419 -9.76 -9.99 24.79
C VAL A 419 -10.40 -11.37 24.92
N GLY A 420 -10.00 -12.36 24.11
CA GLY A 420 -10.51 -13.73 24.16
C GLY A 420 -11.98 -13.87 23.74
N ARG A 421 -12.50 -12.94 22.93
CA ARG A 421 -13.91 -12.89 22.49
C ARG A 421 -14.09 -13.11 20.99
N LEU A 422 -13.04 -13.46 20.26
CA LEU A 422 -13.15 -13.82 18.85
C LEU A 422 -13.76 -15.23 18.71
N PRO A 423 -14.96 -15.38 18.11
CA PRO A 423 -15.59 -16.68 17.94
C PRO A 423 -14.92 -17.54 16.86
N GLU A 424 -14.30 -16.92 15.84
CA GLU A 424 -13.59 -17.62 14.76
C GLU A 424 -12.21 -18.11 15.19
N ASP A 425 -11.71 -19.17 14.57
CA ASP A 425 -10.41 -19.79 14.86
C ASP A 425 -9.25 -18.98 14.28
N PHE A 426 -9.45 -18.46 13.06
CA PHE A 426 -8.42 -17.75 12.32
C PHE A 426 -8.88 -16.36 11.87
N ILE A 427 -7.92 -15.46 11.62
CA ILE A 427 -8.17 -14.15 11.01
C ILE A 427 -7.39 -14.04 9.70
N GLU A 428 -8.10 -13.79 8.60
CA GLU A 428 -7.50 -13.21 7.40
C GLU A 428 -7.53 -11.68 7.52
N GLY A 429 -6.36 -11.04 7.53
CA GLY A 429 -6.24 -9.60 7.69
C GLY A 429 -5.76 -8.89 6.42
N MET A 430 -6.65 -8.11 5.79
CA MET A 430 -6.30 -7.24 4.67
C MET A 430 -6.47 -5.78 5.05
N ALA A 431 -5.36 -5.03 5.19
CA ALA A 431 -5.43 -3.63 5.62
C ALA A 431 -6.14 -2.69 4.62
N CYS A 432 -6.19 -3.05 3.34
CA CYS A 432 -6.86 -2.28 2.28
C CYS A 432 -8.27 -2.83 2.00
N ASP A 433 -9.22 -1.92 1.79
CA ASP A 433 -10.61 -2.26 1.47
C ASP A 433 -10.68 -2.99 0.12
N GLY A 434 -11.24 -4.20 0.11
CA GLY A 434 -11.34 -5.14 -1.01
C GLY A 434 -10.03 -5.88 -1.35
N GLY A 435 -9.02 -5.81 -0.49
CA GLY A 435 -7.72 -6.48 -0.69
C GLY A 435 -6.72 -5.68 -1.50
N CYS A 436 -5.68 -6.34 -2.00
CA CYS A 436 -4.59 -5.72 -2.76
C CYS A 436 -5.06 -5.08 -4.08
N VAL A 437 -6.18 -5.53 -4.66
CA VAL A 437 -6.75 -4.94 -5.90
C VAL A 437 -7.08 -3.45 -5.72
N GLY A 438 -7.52 -3.05 -4.52
CA GLY A 438 -7.77 -1.67 -4.13
C GLY A 438 -6.58 -1.02 -3.41
N GLY A 439 -5.38 -1.60 -3.52
CA GLY A 439 -4.18 -1.11 -2.84
C GLY A 439 -3.87 0.35 -3.18
N PRO A 440 -3.10 1.05 -2.33
CA PRO A 440 -2.89 2.50 -2.46
C PRO A 440 -2.31 2.89 -3.83
N SER A 441 -1.44 2.06 -4.42
CA SER A 441 -0.85 2.33 -5.73
C SER A 441 -1.50 1.55 -6.87
N SER A 442 -2.80 1.25 -6.81
CA SER A 442 -3.55 0.74 -7.97
C SER A 442 -3.48 1.72 -9.15
N PHE A 443 -3.50 1.17 -10.36
CA PHE A 443 -3.46 1.97 -11.59
C PHE A 443 -4.85 2.37 -12.05
N ASN A 444 -5.79 1.43 -11.99
CA ASN A 444 -7.17 1.63 -12.39
C ASN A 444 -8.10 1.59 -11.17
N ASP A 445 -9.34 2.05 -11.35
CA ASP A 445 -10.32 1.99 -10.27
C ASP A 445 -10.60 0.53 -9.87
N GLN A 446 -10.96 0.34 -8.60
CA GLN A 446 -11.13 -0.99 -8.04
C GLN A 446 -12.23 -1.81 -8.72
N MET A 447 -13.32 -1.16 -9.15
CA MET A 447 -14.45 -1.87 -9.76
C MET A 447 -14.11 -2.33 -11.18
N ALA A 448 -13.51 -1.45 -11.99
CA ALA A 448 -13.04 -1.81 -13.33
C ALA A 448 -11.93 -2.88 -13.25
N SER A 449 -10.97 -2.71 -12.33
CA SER A 449 -9.89 -3.68 -12.13
C SER A 449 -10.44 -5.05 -11.76
N LYS A 450 -11.43 -5.10 -10.85
CA LYS A 450 -12.09 -6.36 -10.45
C LYS A 450 -12.81 -7.00 -11.63
N LYS A 451 -13.56 -6.23 -12.43
CA LYS A 451 -14.27 -6.75 -13.60
C LYS A 451 -13.31 -7.37 -14.62
N ASN A 452 -12.25 -6.66 -14.99
CA ASN A 452 -11.25 -7.15 -15.94
C ASN A 452 -10.54 -8.39 -15.39
N ARG A 453 -10.21 -8.37 -14.10
CA ARG A 453 -9.60 -9.50 -13.40
C ARG A 453 -10.48 -10.75 -13.43
N ASP A 454 -11.76 -10.63 -13.10
CA ASP A 454 -12.69 -11.76 -13.10
C ASP A 454 -12.84 -12.34 -14.53
N ALA A 455 -12.81 -11.51 -15.57
CA ALA A 455 -12.86 -11.95 -16.97
C ALA A 455 -11.58 -12.68 -17.44
N LEU A 456 -10.40 -12.26 -16.96
CA LEU A 456 -9.14 -12.96 -17.22
C LEU A 456 -9.06 -14.28 -16.47
N ILE A 457 -9.45 -14.29 -15.18
CA ILE A 457 -9.43 -15.51 -14.36
C ILE A 457 -10.46 -16.53 -14.85
N SER A 458 -11.59 -16.12 -15.44
CA SER A 458 -12.56 -17.08 -16.00
C SER A 458 -12.06 -17.84 -17.23
N GLN A 459 -10.92 -17.44 -17.80
CA GLN A 459 -10.26 -18.15 -18.92
C GLN A 459 -9.19 -19.14 -18.43
N ALA A 460 -8.87 -19.14 -17.14
CA ALA A 460 -7.92 -20.05 -16.53
C ALA A 460 -8.48 -21.48 -16.49
N ASP A 461 -7.59 -22.46 -16.55
CA ASP A 461 -7.90 -23.85 -16.27
C ASP A 461 -8.27 -24.08 -14.79
N ASP A 462 -8.78 -25.27 -14.51
CA ASP A 462 -9.30 -25.68 -13.20
C ASP A 462 -8.26 -26.34 -12.30
N ARG A 463 -6.95 -26.13 -12.54
CA ARG A 463 -5.91 -26.75 -11.73
C ARG A 463 -6.04 -26.41 -10.25
N GLY A 464 -5.88 -27.42 -9.41
CA GLY A 464 -5.80 -27.28 -7.95
C GLY A 464 -4.48 -26.67 -7.48
N ILE A 465 -4.41 -26.34 -6.20
CA ILE A 465 -3.22 -25.76 -5.56
C ILE A 465 -2.09 -26.79 -5.49
N LEU A 466 -2.32 -27.92 -4.84
CA LEU A 466 -1.31 -28.96 -4.60
C LEU A 466 -0.88 -29.63 -5.89
N ASP A 467 -1.81 -29.81 -6.83
CA ASP A 467 -1.49 -30.36 -8.15
C ASP A 467 -0.58 -29.42 -8.96
N ASN A 468 -0.84 -28.11 -8.91
CA ASN A 468 0.03 -27.12 -9.53
C ASN A 468 1.43 -27.12 -8.91
N LEU A 469 1.54 -27.26 -7.58
CA LEU A 469 2.81 -27.24 -6.86
C LEU A 469 3.73 -28.43 -7.17
N LYS A 470 3.21 -29.58 -7.65
CA LYS A 470 4.05 -30.73 -8.09
C LYS A 470 5.01 -30.39 -9.23
N ASN A 471 4.75 -29.30 -9.96
CA ASN A 471 5.62 -28.83 -11.04
C ASN A 471 6.85 -28.05 -10.54
N TYR A 472 6.97 -27.83 -9.23
CA TYR A 472 8.01 -27.02 -8.62
C TYR A 472 8.71 -27.79 -7.49
N ASP A 473 10.01 -27.56 -7.35
CA ASP A 473 10.85 -28.21 -6.35
C ASP A 473 10.77 -27.43 -5.02
N MET A 474 9.72 -27.72 -4.25
CA MET A 474 9.41 -27.03 -2.98
C MET A 474 10.40 -27.35 -1.85
N ASP A 475 11.21 -28.40 -1.99
CA ASP A 475 12.20 -28.80 -0.98
C ASP A 475 13.50 -27.98 -1.06
N LYS A 476 13.71 -27.22 -2.13
CA LYS A 476 14.93 -26.40 -2.32
C LYS A 476 14.97 -25.10 -1.53
N PHE A 477 13.85 -24.67 -0.95
CA PHE A 477 13.79 -23.42 -0.21
C PHE A 477 12.78 -23.49 0.93
N SER A 478 13.02 -22.73 2.00
CA SER A 478 12.09 -22.67 3.12
C SER A 478 10.86 -21.81 2.79
N MET A 479 9.70 -22.22 3.29
CA MET A 479 8.47 -21.42 3.29
C MET A 479 8.19 -20.76 4.64
N HIS A 480 9.07 -20.91 5.64
CA HIS A 480 8.94 -20.30 6.96
C HIS A 480 9.87 -19.09 7.12
N ARG A 481 9.48 -18.13 7.96
CA ARG A 481 10.17 -16.85 8.19
C ARG A 481 11.46 -16.94 9.00
N ASP A 482 11.75 -18.11 9.57
CA ASP A 482 12.86 -18.36 10.52
C ASP A 482 14.23 -17.91 9.99
#